data_AF-A0A1Y2N5I1-F1
#
_entry.id   AF-A0A1Y2N5I1-F1
#
_cell.length_a   1.000
_cell.length_b   1.000
_cell.length_c   1.000
_cell.angle_alpha   90.00
_cell.angle_beta   90.00
_cell.angle_gamma   90.00
#
_symmetry.space_group_name_H-M   'P 1'
#
loop_
_entity.id
_entity.type
_entity.pdbx_description
1 polymer ?
#
loop_
_entity_poly.entity_id
_entity_poly.type
_entity_poly.pdbx_seq_one_letter_code
_entity_poly.pdbx_strand_id
1 'polypeptide(L)'
;MAKQYEIRLTVVDTAMFAVRIDAGSVAAQQDWRRDYPSLRYSLVEVADDVRAAVTTLMAALDLRFAAIDFVVDHDERWTFLEVNPNGQWAWLEDATGAPIVSAIADALTREQR
;
A
#
# COMPACT_ATOMS: atom_id res chain seq x y z
N MET A 1 20.04 -7.04 -0.18
CA MET A 1 19.37 -6.48 0.99
C MET A 1 18.39 -7.51 1.51
N ALA A 2 18.29 -7.70 2.82
CA ALA A 2 17.29 -8.58 3.42
C ALA A 2 16.04 -7.75 3.71
N LYS A 3 14.91 -8.11 3.09
CA LYS A 3 13.60 -7.52 3.34
C LYS A 3 13.16 -7.85 4.78
N GLN A 4 12.73 -6.85 5.53
CA GLN A 4 12.15 -7.02 6.86
C GLN A 4 10.63 -7.23 6.78
N TYR A 5 9.95 -6.42 5.98
CA TYR A 5 8.50 -6.51 5.77
C TYR A 5 8.10 -5.90 4.43
N GLU A 6 6.83 -6.07 4.07
CA GLU A 6 6.25 -5.48 2.86
C GLU A 6 5.26 -4.38 3.23
N ILE A 7 5.03 -3.46 2.30
CA ILE A 7 3.97 -2.47 2.42
C ILE A 7 3.09 -2.54 1.19
N ARG A 8 1.78 -2.58 1.43
CA ARG A 8 0.79 -2.27 0.43
C ARG A 8 0.24 -0.88 0.69
N LEU A 9 0.56 0.04 -0.20
CA LEU A 9 0.08 1.40 -0.17
C LEU A 9 -1.10 1.57 -1.12
N THR A 10 -2.28 1.79 -0.56
CA THR A 10 -3.46 2.16 -1.36
C THR A 10 -3.55 3.68 -1.45
N VAL A 11 -3.56 4.22 -2.66
CA VAL A 11 -3.72 5.65 -2.93
C VAL A 11 -5.10 5.90 -3.50
N VAL A 12 -5.79 6.91 -2.97
CA VAL A 12 -7.09 7.39 -3.47
C VAL A 12 -7.05 8.93 -3.51
N ASP A 13 -6.99 9.50 -4.71
CA ASP A 13 -6.65 10.90 -4.94
C ASP A 13 -5.39 11.31 -4.14
N THR A 14 -5.55 12.08 -3.07
CA THR A 14 -4.45 12.54 -2.20
C THR A 14 -4.30 11.71 -0.91
N ALA A 15 -5.26 10.83 -0.62
CA ALA A 15 -5.23 9.96 0.55
C ALA A 15 -4.30 8.76 0.29
N MET A 16 -3.50 8.41 1.29
CA MET A 16 -2.55 7.30 1.23
C MET A 16 -2.72 6.42 2.47
N PHE A 17 -3.03 5.15 2.25
CA PHE A 17 -3.22 4.15 3.30
C PHE A 17 -2.14 3.08 3.17
N ALA A 18 -1.07 3.21 3.94
CA ALA A 18 0.00 2.22 3.94
C ALA A 18 -0.27 1.15 5.00
N VAL A 19 -0.35 -0.09 4.54
CA VAL A 19 -0.47 -1.26 5.41
C VAL A 19 0.80 -2.07 5.32
N ARG A 20 1.47 -2.20 6.47
CA ARG A 20 2.56 -3.14 6.66
C ARG A 20 2.04 -4.56 6.71
N ILE A 21 2.71 -5.44 5.98
CA ILE A 21 2.46 -6.87 5.91
C ILE A 21 3.69 -7.58 6.49
N ASP A 22 3.53 -8.17 7.67
CA ASP A 22 4.55 -9.01 8.29
C ASP A 22 4.30 -10.48 7.93
N ALA A 23 5.28 -11.09 7.28
CA ALA A 23 5.29 -12.51 7.00
C ALA A 23 5.65 -13.33 8.26
N GLY A 24 4.72 -14.16 8.73
CA GLY A 24 4.94 -15.02 9.91
C GLY A 24 5.76 -16.29 9.65
N SER A 25 6.06 -16.62 8.39
CA SER A 25 6.79 -17.84 8.01
C SER A 25 7.86 -17.55 6.94
N VAL A 26 8.90 -18.40 6.87
CA VAL A 26 9.97 -18.30 5.84
C VAL A 26 9.39 -18.37 4.42
N ALA A 27 8.29 -19.09 4.22
CA ALA A 27 7.58 -19.16 2.95
C ALA A 27 6.87 -17.83 2.63
N ALA A 28 6.19 -17.21 3.60
CA ALA A 28 5.60 -15.89 3.45
C ALA A 28 6.64 -14.77 3.29
N GLN A 29 7.86 -14.95 3.81
CA GLN A 29 8.96 -14.00 3.63
C GLN A 29 9.43 -13.92 2.17
N GLN A 30 9.37 -15.03 1.42
CA GLN A 30 9.63 -15.02 -0.02
C GLN A 30 8.45 -14.47 -0.82
N ASP A 31 7.23 -14.88 -0.48
CA ASP A 31 5.99 -14.42 -1.12
C ASP A 31 4.82 -14.53 -0.13
N TRP A 32 4.29 -13.39 0.30
CA TRP A 32 3.23 -13.30 1.31
C TRP A 32 1.97 -14.06 0.91
N ARG A 33 1.70 -14.22 -0.39
CA ARG A 33 0.51 -14.91 -0.91
C ARG A 33 0.50 -16.42 -0.61
N ARG A 34 1.61 -16.98 -0.14
CA ARG A 34 1.76 -18.42 0.12
C ARG A 34 1.17 -18.87 1.46
N ASP A 35 0.94 -17.97 2.41
CA ASP A 35 0.47 -18.33 3.75
C ASP A 35 -0.32 -17.18 4.40
N TYR A 36 -1.50 -16.89 3.83
CA TYR A 36 -2.42 -15.85 4.32
C TYR A 36 -2.71 -15.89 5.83
N PRO A 37 -2.89 -17.06 6.48
CA PRO A 37 -3.15 -17.12 7.93
C PRO A 37 -1.99 -16.61 8.80
N SER A 38 -0.76 -16.61 8.28
CA SER A 38 0.43 -16.20 9.04
C SER A 38 0.71 -14.69 8.99
N LEU A 39 -0.04 -13.95 8.16
CA LEU A 39 0.21 -12.54 7.91
C LEU A 39 -0.40 -11.68 9.00
N ARG A 40 0.36 -10.67 9.44
CA ARG A 40 -0.15 -9.60 10.29
C ARG A 40 -0.18 -8.31 9.50
N TYR A 41 -1.27 -7.56 9.69
CA TYR A 41 -1.51 -6.31 9.01
C TYR A 41 -1.58 -5.18 10.03
N SER A 42 -0.86 -4.10 9.76
CA SER A 42 -0.90 -2.91 10.59
C SER A 42 -0.76 -1.65 9.75
N LEU A 43 -1.46 -0.59 10.13
CA LEU A 43 -1.28 0.71 9.51
C LEU A 43 0.10 1.28 9.89
N VAL A 44 0.76 1.89 8.91
CA VAL A 44 2.02 2.60 9.10
C VAL A 44 1.96 3.96 8.42
N GLU A 45 2.74 4.90 8.95
CA GLU A 45 2.90 6.20 8.33
C GLU A 45 3.78 6.09 7.08
N VAL A 46 3.44 6.88 6.06
CA VAL A 46 4.26 7.01 4.84
C VAL A 46 5.27 8.12 5.07
N ALA A 47 6.56 7.81 4.93
CA ALA A 47 7.62 8.81 4.99
C ALA A 47 7.43 9.91 3.94
N ASP A 48 7.79 11.15 4.27
CA ASP A 48 7.50 12.32 3.44
C ASP A 48 8.11 12.25 2.04
N ASP A 49 9.30 11.67 1.93
CA ASP A 49 10.00 11.45 0.66
C ASP A 49 9.27 10.42 -0.22
N VAL A 50 8.82 9.31 0.38
CA VAL A 50 8.00 8.30 -0.31
C VAL A 50 6.67 8.91 -0.74
N ARG A 51 6.01 9.69 0.13
CA ARG A 51 4.76 10.40 -0.19
C ARG A 51 4.94 11.32 -1.39
N ALA A 52 5.98 12.15 -1.41
CA ALA A 52 6.26 13.05 -2.52
C ALA A 52 6.55 12.29 -3.83
N ALA A 53 7.32 11.19 -3.77
CA ALA A 53 7.61 10.36 -4.92
C ALA A 53 6.34 9.68 -5.47
N VAL A 54 5.48 9.13 -4.60
CA VAL A 54 4.21 8.50 -4.98
C VAL A 54 3.25 9.53 -5.58
N THR A 55 3.12 10.72 -5.01
CA THR A 55 2.31 11.80 -5.60
C THR A 55 2.78 12.15 -7.02
N THR A 56 4.10 12.23 -7.21
CA THR A 56 4.69 12.49 -8.54
C THR A 56 4.39 11.35 -9.52
N LEU A 57 4.51 10.09 -9.07
CA LEU A 57 4.20 8.91 -9.86
C LEU A 57 2.73 8.88 -10.29
N MET A 58 1.81 9.10 -9.35
CA MET A 58 0.36 9.09 -9.61
C MET A 58 -0.03 10.18 -10.61
N ALA A 59 0.53 11.39 -10.47
CA ALA A 59 0.31 12.48 -11.43
C ALA A 59 0.89 12.16 -12.82
N ALA A 60 2.09 11.57 -12.89
CA ALA A 60 2.71 11.21 -14.16
C ALA A 60 1.96 10.09 -14.93
N LEU A 61 1.27 9.21 -14.20
CA LEU A 61 0.46 8.13 -14.77
C LEU A 61 -1.02 8.49 -14.95
N ASP A 62 -1.42 9.71 -14.56
CA ASP A 62 -2.82 10.18 -14.54
C ASP A 62 -3.76 9.22 -13.78
N LEU A 63 -3.29 8.73 -12.62
CA LEU A 63 -4.02 7.81 -11.77
C LEU A 63 -4.65 8.54 -10.58
N ARG A 64 -5.93 8.27 -10.34
CA ARG A 64 -6.64 8.66 -9.12
C ARG A 64 -6.67 7.54 -8.06
N PHE A 65 -6.40 6.31 -8.48
CA PHE A 65 -6.38 5.15 -7.61
C PHE A 65 -5.23 4.23 -8.02
N ALA A 66 -4.51 3.70 -7.02
CA ALA A 66 -3.59 2.59 -7.23
C ALA A 66 -3.34 1.83 -5.93
N ALA A 67 -3.06 0.54 -6.05
CA ALA A 67 -2.36 -0.21 -5.01
C ALA A 67 -0.89 -0.34 -5.41
N ILE A 68 0.01 0.09 -4.53
CA ILE A 68 1.44 0.16 -4.77
C ILE A 68 2.13 -0.75 -3.77
N ASP A 69 2.98 -1.63 -4.28
CA ASP A 69 3.71 -2.59 -3.44
C ASP A 69 5.15 -2.13 -3.23
N PHE A 70 5.60 -2.17 -1.97
CA PHE A 70 6.96 -1.89 -1.56
C PHE A 70 7.51 -3.03 -0.71
N VAL A 71 8.84 -3.12 -0.67
CA VAL A 71 9.58 -3.90 0.33
C VAL A 71 10.40 -2.94 1.18
N VAL A 72 10.44 -3.18 2.49
CA VAL A 72 11.22 -2.38 3.43
C VAL A 72 12.32 -3.24 4.04
N ASP A 73 13.55 -2.73 4.03
CA ASP A 73 14.71 -3.39 4.65
C ASP A 73 14.91 -2.98 6.12
N HIS A 74 15.93 -3.56 6.76
CA HIS A 74 16.27 -3.27 8.16
C HIS A 74 16.79 -1.84 8.41
N ASP A 75 17.13 -1.09 7.37
CA ASP A 75 17.51 0.33 7.44
C ASP A 75 16.27 1.24 7.22
N GLU A 76 15.06 0.68 7.23
CA GLU A 76 13.79 1.36 6.93
C GLU A 76 13.77 2.01 5.53
N ARG A 77 14.53 1.45 4.56
CA ARG A 77 14.51 1.90 3.16
C ARG A 77 13.40 1.20 2.39
N TRP A 78 12.55 2.00 1.77
CA TRP A 78 11.44 1.51 0.95
C TRP A 78 11.91 1.34 -0.49
N THR A 79 11.76 0.13 -1.03
CA THR A 79 12.01 -0.16 -2.44
C THR A 79 10.68 -0.41 -3.15
N PHE A 80 10.39 0.41 -4.16
CA PHE A 80 9.22 0.27 -5.03
C PHE A 80 9.29 -1.02 -5.86
N LEU A 81 8.19 -1.75 -5.95
CA LEU A 81 8.08 -2.96 -6.77
C LEU A 81 7.13 -2.77 -7.96
N GLU A 82 5.88 -2.43 -7.68
CA GLU A 82 4.85 -2.27 -8.72
C GLU A 82 3.81 -1.22 -8.35
N VAL A 83 3.13 -0.70 -9.37
CA VAL A 83 1.91 0.10 -9.26
C VAL A 83 0.80 -0.62 -10.02
N ASN A 84 -0.31 -0.90 -9.33
CA ASN A 84 -1.46 -1.57 -9.90
C ASN A 84 -2.71 -0.67 -9.82
N PRO A 85 -3.15 -0.08 -10.96
CA PRO A 85 -4.35 0.77 -11.02
C PRO A 85 -5.68 0.07 -10.69
N ASN A 86 -5.68 -1.27 -10.58
CA ASN A 86 -6.86 -2.07 -10.24
C ASN A 86 -6.56 -3.11 -9.16
N GLY A 87 -5.60 -2.80 -8.29
CA GLY A 87 -5.19 -3.71 -7.23
C GLY A 87 -6.26 -3.87 -6.14
N GLN A 88 -6.43 -5.09 -5.65
CA GLN A 88 -7.34 -5.37 -4.53
C GLN A 88 -6.88 -4.68 -3.24
N TRP A 89 -7.84 -4.16 -2.48
CA TRP A 89 -7.63 -3.37 -1.25
C TRP A 89 -8.58 -3.75 -0.11
N ALA A 90 -9.76 -4.31 -0.42
CA ALA A 90 -10.83 -4.52 0.57
C ALA A 90 -10.39 -5.34 1.79
N TRP A 91 -9.63 -6.40 1.58
CA TRP A 91 -9.15 -7.26 2.67
C TRP A 91 -8.22 -6.54 3.66
N LEU A 92 -7.52 -5.48 3.22
CA LEU A 92 -6.69 -4.66 4.08
C LEU A 92 -7.53 -3.73 4.95
N GLU A 93 -8.61 -3.18 4.40
CA GLU A 93 -9.60 -2.42 5.18
C GLU A 93 -10.25 -3.32 6.23
N ASP A 94 -10.72 -4.51 5.85
CA ASP A 94 -11.30 -5.47 6.80
C ASP A 94 -10.34 -5.82 7.94
N ALA A 95 -9.04 -5.94 7.63
CA ALA A 95 -8.02 -6.31 8.60
C ALA A 95 -7.54 -5.16 9.51
N THR A 96 -7.61 -3.90 9.03
CA THR A 96 -6.95 -2.76 9.70
C THR A 96 -7.88 -1.62 10.08
N GLY A 97 -9.10 -1.59 9.55
CA GLY A 97 -10.04 -0.47 9.69
C GLY A 97 -9.67 0.77 8.88
N ALA A 98 -8.75 0.66 7.92
CA ALA A 98 -8.41 1.77 7.01
C ALA A 98 -9.66 2.21 6.23
N PRO A 99 -10.01 3.51 6.18
CA PRO A 99 -11.26 3.98 5.57
C PRO A 99 -11.17 4.11 4.03
N ILE A 100 -10.74 3.03 3.35
CA ILE A 100 -10.46 3.04 1.91
C ILE A 100 -11.77 3.15 1.11
N VAL A 101 -12.82 2.41 1.48
CA VAL A 101 -14.13 2.47 0.83
C VAL A 101 -14.73 3.87 0.87
N SER A 102 -14.62 4.56 2.01
CA SER A 102 -15.10 5.92 2.18
C SER A 102 -14.31 6.87 1.30
N ALA A 103 -12.97 6.74 1.26
CA ALA A 103 -12.13 7.56 0.41
C ALA A 103 -12.47 7.39 -1.08
N ILE A 104 -12.73 6.16 -1.53
CA ILE A 104 -13.14 5.87 -2.91
C ILE A 104 -14.52 6.48 -3.21
N ALA A 105 -15.50 6.29 -2.33
CA ALA A 105 -16.83 6.88 -2.50
C ALA A 105 -16.77 8.41 -2.58
N ASP A 106 -15.97 9.04 -1.72
CA ASP A 106 -15.76 10.49 -1.74
C ASP A 106 -15.03 10.94 -3.01
N ALA A 107 -14.08 10.15 -3.52
CA ALA A 107 -13.38 10.45 -4.77
C ALA A 107 -14.32 10.39 -5.99
N LEU A 108 -15.26 9.44 -6.00
CA LEU A 108 -16.23 9.28 -7.10
C LEU A 108 -17.33 10.36 -7.10
N THR A 109 -17.65 10.94 -5.94
CA THR A 109 -18.69 11.97 -5.81
C THR A 109 -18.16 13.40 -5.93
N ARG A 110 -16.85 13.61 -5.82
CA ARG A 110 -16.20 14.89 -6.08
C ARG A 110 -16.05 15.12 -7.58
N GLU A 111 -16.59 16.24 -8.09
CA GLU A 111 -16.29 16.70 -9.45
C GLU A 111 -14.80 16.99 -9.60
N GLN A 112 -14.21 16.58 -10.73
CA GLN A 112 -12.86 16.99 -11.12
C GLN A 112 -12.89 18.51 -11.30
N ARG A 113 -12.19 19.24 -10.44
CA ARG A 113 -11.95 20.68 -10.64
C ARG A 113 -10.83 20.90 -11.62
#